data_AF-A0A7X5SD94-F1
#
_entry.id   AF-A0A7X5SD94-F1
#
_cell.length_a   1.000
_cell.length_b   1.000
_cell.length_c   1.000
_cell.angle_alpha   90.00
_cell.angle_beta   90.00
_cell.angle_gamma   90.00
#
_symmetry.space_group_name_H-M   'P 1'
#
loop_
_entity.id
_entity.type
_entity.pdbx_description
1 polymer ?
#
loop_
_entity_poly.entity_id
_entity_poly.type
_entity_poly.pdbx_seq_one_letter_code
_entity_poly.pdbx_strand_id
1 'polypeptide(L)' 'AMSFTDVLTAQPHVKAGKLRALGVTTAKRSQALPDVPTVAEQGYPGYDVSVFFGVVAPAGTPADRIALLNKAFAEALS' A
#
# COMPACT_ATOMS: atom_id res chain seq x y z
N ALA A 1 12.80 8.69 -17.68
CA ALA A 1 12.78 9.14 -16.27
C ALA A 1 12.22 8.01 -15.41
N MET A 2 12.74 7.82 -14.20
CA MET A 2 12.23 6.85 -13.22
C MET A 2 11.30 7.58 -12.23
N SER A 3 10.22 6.94 -11.79
CA SER A 3 9.27 7.50 -10.82
C SER A 3 8.80 6.44 -9.83
N PHE A 4 8.43 6.88 -8.64
CA PHE A 4 7.70 6.08 -7.66
C PHE A 4 6.20 6.37 -7.78
N THR A 5 5.36 5.36 -7.60
CA THR A 5 3.89 5.47 -7.67
C THR A 5 3.24 4.33 -6.89
N ASP A 6 1.95 4.48 -6.55
CA ASP A 6 1.18 3.45 -5.88
C ASP A 6 1.00 2.20 -6.74
N VAL A 7 1.16 1.01 -6.14
CA VAL A 7 1.11 -0.27 -6.86
C VAL A 7 -0.24 -0.47 -7.56
N LEU A 8 -1.34 -0.10 -6.90
CA LEU A 8 -2.69 -0.24 -7.47
C LEU A 8 -2.89 0.65 -8.71
N THR A 9 -2.28 1.84 -8.72
CA THR A 9 -2.33 2.74 -9.88
C THR A 9 -1.44 2.25 -11.02
N ALA A 10 -0.29 1.64 -10.71
CA ALA A 10 0.66 1.15 -11.71
C ALA A 10 0.22 -0.18 -12.36
N GLN A 11 -0.44 -1.06 -11.61
CA GLN A 11 -0.71 -2.45 -12.02
C GLN A 11 -1.33 -2.57 -13.42
N PRO A 12 -2.37 -1.81 -13.81
CA PRO A 12 -2.96 -1.92 -15.15
C PRO A 12 -1.97 -1.57 -16.27
N HIS A 13 -1.11 -0.58 -16.04
CA HIS A 13 -0.12 -0.12 -17.00
C HIS A 13 1.08 -1.07 -17.12
N VAL A 14 1.48 -1.69 -16.00
CA VAL A 14 2.49 -2.76 -15.98
C VAL A 14 1.97 -3.98 -16.75
N LYS A 15 0.74 -4.42 -16.48
CA LYS A 15 0.10 -5.53 -17.20
C LYS A 15 -0.07 -5.24 -18.69
N ALA A 16 -0.35 -3.99 -19.05
CA ALA A 16 -0.45 -3.54 -20.45
C ALA A 16 0.91 -3.32 -21.14
N GLY A 17 2.05 -3.58 -20.47
CA GLY A 17 3.39 -3.39 -21.03
C GLY A 17 3.80 -1.93 -21.25
N LYS A 18 3.01 -0.97 -20.75
CA LYS A 18 3.29 0.48 -20.87
C LYS A 18 4.29 0.96 -19.84
N LEU A 19 4.39 0.26 -18.72
CA LEU A 19 5.37 0.52 -17.66
C LEU A 19 6.17 -0.75 -17.36
N ARG A 20 7.45 -0.56 -17.07
CA ARG A 20 8.32 -1.60 -16.52
C ARG A 20 8.46 -1.37 -15.02
N ALA A 21 7.89 -2.28 -14.23
CA ALA A 21 8.09 -2.28 -12.78
C ALA A 21 9.53 -2.74 -12.48
N LEU A 22 10.27 -1.95 -11.69
CA LEU A 22 11.65 -2.26 -11.30
C LEU A 22 11.73 -2.93 -9.92
N GLY A 23 10.79 -2.61 -9.04
CA GLY A 23 10.70 -3.19 -7.72
C GLY A 23 9.50 -2.63 -6.95
N VAL A 24 9.07 -3.34 -5.92
CA VAL A 24 8.15 -2.80 -4.91
C VAL A 24 8.92 -2.32 -3.69
N THR A 25 8.47 -1.23 -3.08
CA THR A 25 9.16 -0.58 -1.95
C THR A 25 8.83 -1.20 -0.60
N THR A 26 7.79 -2.03 -0.53
CA THR A 26 7.37 -2.75 0.69
C THR A 26 8.34 -3.88 1.03
N ALA A 27 8.43 -4.22 2.32
CA ALA A 27 9.25 -5.34 2.79
C ALA A 27 8.90 -6.70 2.14
N LYS A 28 7.66 -6.87 1.70
CA LYS A 28 7.17 -8.08 1.01
C LYS A 28 6.66 -7.74 -0.38
N ARG A 29 6.69 -8.72 -1.29
CA ARG A 29 6.11 -8.56 -2.63
C ARG A 29 4.62 -8.26 -2.55
N SER A 30 4.14 -7.42 -3.47
CA SER A 30 2.72 -7.10 -3.56
C SER A 30 1.96 -8.25 -4.21
N GLN A 31 0.80 -8.64 -3.66
CA GLN A 31 -0.10 -9.59 -4.32
C GLN A 31 -0.60 -9.10 -5.69
N ALA A 32 -0.63 -7.79 -5.90
CA ALA A 32 -1.01 -7.21 -7.18
C ALA A 32 0.07 -7.41 -8.27
N LEU A 33 1.35 -7.53 -7.87
CA LEU A 33 2.50 -7.69 -8.77
C LEU A 33 3.48 -8.72 -8.18
N PRO A 34 3.09 -10.01 -8.10
CA PRO A 34 3.87 -11.04 -7.38
C PRO A 34 5.23 -11.35 -8.03
N ASP A 35 5.35 -11.09 -9.32
CA ASP A 35 6.59 -11.33 -10.08
C ASP A 35 7.61 -10.19 -9.92
N VAL A 36 7.21 -9.05 -9.37
CA VAL A 36 8.08 -7.89 -9.17
C VAL A 36 8.81 -8.05 -7.83
N PRO A 37 10.17 -8.05 -7.82
CA PRO A 37 10.93 -8.20 -6.58
C PRO A 37 10.78 -7.00 -5.66
N THR A 38 11.05 -7.19 -4.37
CA THR A 38 11.17 -6.04 -3.45
C THR A 38 12.50 -5.32 -3.69
N VAL A 39 12.61 -4.08 -3.23
CA VAL A 39 13.92 -3.39 -3.21
C VAL A 39 14.89 -4.09 -2.25
N ALA A 40 14.38 -4.66 -1.15
CA ALA A 40 15.20 -5.41 -0.19
C ALA A 40 15.84 -6.67 -0.80
N GLU A 41 15.11 -7.40 -1.65
CA GLU A 41 15.60 -8.56 -2.40
C GLU A 41 16.71 -8.20 -3.41
N GLN A 42 16.85 -6.91 -3.76
CA GLN A 42 17.77 -6.40 -4.78
C GLN A 42 19.06 -5.82 -4.20
N GLY A 43 19.40 -6.17 -2.96
CA GLY A 43 20.67 -5.79 -2.33
C GLY A 43 20.57 -4.60 -1.37
N TYR A 44 19.36 -4.22 -0.94
CA TYR A 44 19.13 -3.17 0.05
C TYR A 44 18.42 -3.70 1.30
N PRO A 45 19.08 -4.52 2.15
CA PRO A 45 18.46 -5.11 3.33
C PRO A 45 17.82 -4.06 4.25
N GLY A 46 16.64 -4.38 4.77
CA GLY A 46 15.88 -3.47 5.65
C GLY A 46 15.12 -2.36 4.92
N TYR A 47 15.18 -2.30 3.59
CA TYR A 47 14.38 -1.35 2.83
C TYR A 47 12.88 -1.71 2.94
N ASP A 48 12.13 -0.83 3.60
CA ASP A 48 10.68 -0.87 3.65
C ASP A 48 10.13 0.56 3.66
N VAL A 49 9.55 0.96 2.54
CA VAL A 49 8.81 2.21 2.40
C VAL A 49 7.40 1.84 2.02
N SER A 50 6.65 1.44 3.04
CA SER A 50 5.24 1.11 2.96
C SER A 50 4.37 2.34 3.18
N VAL A 51 3.28 2.42 2.42
CA VAL A 51 2.24 3.44 2.60
C VAL A 51 1.06 2.77 3.28
N PHE A 52 0.56 3.38 4.35
CA PHE A 52 -0.70 2.98 4.98
C PHE A 52 -1.72 4.11 4.84
N PHE A 53 -2.99 3.71 4.73
CA PHE A 53 -4.11 4.64 4.72
C PHE A 53 -4.87 4.51 6.03
N GLY A 54 -5.25 5.64 6.61
CA GLY A 54 -6.02 5.70 7.84
C GLY A 54 -7.24 6.61 7.68
N VAL A 55 -8.26 6.37 8.49
CA VAL A 55 -9.42 7.25 8.61
C VAL A 55 -9.25 8.08 9.87
N VAL A 56 -9.45 9.40 9.76
CA VAL A 56 -9.37 10.34 10.87
C VAL A 56 -10.71 11.05 11.05
N ALA A 57 -11.03 11.42 12.29
CA ALA A 57 -12.25 12.15 12.65
C ALA A 57 -11.89 13.53 13.22
N PRO A 58 -12.82 14.51 13.18
CA PRO A 58 -12.60 15.83 13.78
C PRO A 58 -12.22 15.75 15.27
N ALA A 59 -11.45 16.74 15.72
CA ALA A 59 -11.14 16.88 17.14
C ALA A 59 -12.42 17.00 17.98
N GLY A 60 -12.48 16.29 19.10
CA GLY A 60 -13.67 16.27 19.98
C GLY A 60 -14.77 15.31 19.54
N THR A 61 -14.54 14.48 18.51
CA THR A 61 -15.50 13.40 18.17
C THR A 61 -15.72 12.49 19.40
N PRO A 62 -16.97 12.31 19.85
CA PRO A 62 -17.27 11.48 21.02
C PRO A 62 -16.73 10.05 20.91
N ALA A 63 -16.23 9.52 22.02
CA ALA A 63 -15.55 8.22 22.06
C ALA A 63 -16.45 7.05 21.64
N ASP A 64 -17.75 7.12 21.97
CA ASP A 64 -18.76 6.13 21.55
C ASP A 64 -18.93 6.10 20.02
N ARG A 65 -18.84 7.27 19.36
CA ARG A 65 -18.89 7.37 17.90
C ARG A 65 -17.62 6.86 17.25
N ILE A 66 -16.45 7.14 17.83
CA ILE A 66 -15.19 6.56 17.38
C ILE A 66 -15.23 5.03 17.46
N ALA A 67 -15.70 4.48 18.58
CA ALA A 67 -15.82 3.04 18.77
C ALA A 67 -16.78 2.39 17.75
N LEU A 68 -17.93 3.01 17.53
CA LEU A 68 -18.90 2.55 16.52
C LEU A 68 -18.28 2.52 15.12
N LEU A 69 -17.63 3.61 14.71
CA LEU A 69 -17.00 3.71 13.39
C LEU A 69 -15.84 2.72 13.23
N ASN A 70 -14.98 2.59 14.24
CA ASN A 70 -13.87 1.65 14.21
C ASN A 70 -14.37 0.21 14.06
N LYS A 71 -15.40 -0.18 14.81
CA LYS A 71 -16.02 -1.50 14.68
C LYS A 71 -16.54 -1.73 13.26
N ALA A 72 -17.29 -0.77 12.71
CA ALA A 72 -17.82 -0.88 11.36
C ALA A 72 -16.72 -1.00 10.29
N PHE A 73 -15.61 -0.25 10.42
CA PHE A 73 -14.48 -0.37 9.50
C PHE A 73 -13.75 -1.69 9.63
N ALA A 74 -13.55 -2.20 10.84
CA ALA A 74 -12.92 -3.50 11.06
C ALA A 74 -13.74 -4.63 10.43
N GLU A 75 -15.07 -4.61 10.61
CA GLU A 75 -15.98 -5.59 10.00
C GLU A 75 -16.00 -5.52 8.47
N ALA A 76 -15.86 -4.33 7.89
CA ALA A 76 -15.85 -4.16 6.44
C ALA A 76 -14.52 -4.52 5.75
N LEU A 77 -13.40 -4.51 6.50
CA LEU A 77 -12.05 -4.73 5.99
C LEU A 77 -11.47 -6.11 6.32
N SER A 78 -12.11 -6.88 7.21
CA SER A 78 -11.77 -8.27 7.50
C SER A 78 -12.23 -9.22 6.40
#